data_AF-A0A380P629-F1
#
_entry.id   AF-A0A380P629-F1
#
_cell.length_a   1.000
_cell.length_b   1.000
_cell.length_c   1.000
_cell.angle_alpha   90.00
_cell.angle_beta   90.00
_cell.angle_gamma   90.00
#
_symmetry.space_group_name_H-M   'P 1'
#
loop_
_entity.id
_entity.type
_entity.pdbx_description
1 polymer ?
#
loop_
_entity_poly.entity_id
_entity_poly.type
_entity_poly.pdbx_seq_one_letter_code
_entity_poly.pdbx_strand_id
1 'polypeptide(L)' 'MSTIAPTCADLGFSGPGGTRVLDGFHLSVGPGRTGLTGDNGCGKSTLLKLAAGA' A
#
# COMPACT_ATOMS: atom_id res chain seq x y z
N MET A 1 -21.47 15.82 3.40
CA MET A 1 -20.91 15.07 2.26
C MET A 1 -19.93 14.06 2.82
N SER A 2 -20.16 12.75 2.61
CA SER A 2 -19.19 11.73 3.02
C SER A 2 -18.08 11.69 1.96
N THR A 3 -16.86 12.10 2.33
CA THR A 3 -15.71 12.03 1.44
C THR A 3 -15.31 10.56 1.29
N ILE A 4 -15.35 10.04 0.06
CA ILE A 4 -14.82 8.72 -0.25
C ILE A 4 -13.30 8.80 -0.22
N ALA A 5 -12.67 8.03 0.67
CA ALA A 5 -11.22 7.91 0.77
C ALA A 5 -10.80 6.56 0.16
N PRO A 6 -9.83 6.51 -0.77
CA PRO A 6 -9.24 5.26 -1.20
C PRO A 6 -8.75 4.47 0.01
N THR A 7 -9.17 3.21 0.06
CA THR A 7 -8.99 2.31 1.18
C THR A 7 -8.46 0.98 0.67
N CYS A 8 -7.44 0.44 1.34
CA CYS A 8 -7.08 -0.97 1.24
C CYS A 8 -7.14 -1.58 2.64
N ALA A 9 -7.63 -2.81 2.70
CA ALA A 9 -7.69 -3.58 3.94
C ALA A 9 -7.13 -4.96 3.68
N ASP A 10 -6.34 -5.45 4.64
CA ASP A 10 -5.75 -6.79 4.63
C ASP A 10 -4.94 -7.09 3.34
N LEU A 11 -4.18 -6.10 2.86
CA LEU A 11 -3.40 -6.22 1.64
C LEU A 11 -2.16 -7.09 1.89
N GLY A 12 -2.18 -8.30 1.36
CA GLY A 12 -1.03 -9.19 1.27
C GLY A 12 -0.43 -9.20 -0.14
N PHE A 13 0.89 -9.26 -0.24
CA PHE A 13 1.58 -9.46 -1.51
C PHE A 13 2.91 -10.19 -1.32
N SER A 14 3.16 -11.20 -2.15
CA SER A 14 4.43 -11.89 -2.22
C SER A 14 5.13 -11.59 -3.53
N GLY A 15 6.41 -11.21 -3.43
CA GLY A 15 7.25 -10.95 -4.59
C GLY A 15 7.70 -12.23 -5.30
N PRO A 16 8.51 -12.09 -6.36
CA PRO A 16 9.15 -13.21 -7.03
C PRO A 16 9.92 -14.07 -6.02
N GLY A 17 9.73 -15.39 -6.05
CA GLY A 17 10.34 -16.32 -5.09
C GLY A 17 9.53 -16.53 -3.80
N GLY A 18 8.33 -15.96 -3.68
CA GLY A 18 7.42 -16.22 -2.57
C GLY A 18 7.68 -15.39 -1.31
N THR A 19 8.71 -14.54 -1.31
CA THR A 19 9.00 -13.61 -0.20
C THR A 19 7.83 -12.67 0.01
N ARG A 20 7.25 -12.70 1.22
CA ARG A 20 6.17 -11.79 1.60
C ARG A 20 6.72 -10.36 1.70
N VAL A 21 6.17 -9.45 0.89
CA VAL A 21 6.55 -8.03 0.84
C VAL A 21 5.55 -7.17 1.60
N LEU A 22 4.26 -7.50 1.49
CA LEU A 22 3.19 -6.91 2.29
C LEU A 22 2.45 -8.03 3.01
N ASP A 23 2.10 -7.79 4.27
CA ASP A 23 1.41 -8.73 5.14
C ASP A 23 0.29 -8.02 5.90
N GLY A 24 -0.96 -8.26 5.51
CA GLY A 24 -2.13 -7.63 6.14
C GLY A 24 -2.05 -6.12 6.20
N PHE A 25 -1.61 -5.44 5.14
CA PHE A 25 -1.44 -3.99 5.16
C PHE A 25 -2.80 -3.26 5.05
N HIS A 26 -3.00 -2.23 5.87
CA HIS A 26 -4.21 -1.40 5.87
C HIS A 26 -3.85 0.07 5.66
N LEU A 27 -4.60 0.75 4.79
CA LEU A 27 -4.39 2.17 4.51
C LEU A 27 -5.68 2.83 4.07
N SER A 28 -5.96 3.99 4.67
CA SER A 28 -7.00 4.92 4.24
C SER A 28 -6.37 6.27 3.97
N VAL A 29 -6.51 6.81 2.76
CA VAL A 29 -5.95 8.12 2.42
C VAL A 29 -7.07 9.13 2.21
N GLY A 30 -7.18 10.10 3.11
CA GLY A 30 -8.12 11.21 2.99
C GLY A 30 -7.64 12.28 1.99
N PRO A 31 -8.43 13.35 1.79
CA PRO A 31 -8.01 14.48 0.96
C PRO A 31 -6.70 15.10 1.43
N GLY A 32 -5.84 15.49 0.48
CA GLY A 32 -4.57 16.15 0.75
C GLY A 32 -3.37 15.42 0.15
N ARG A 33 -2.20 15.61 0.76
CA ARG A 33 -0.94 14.98 0.36
C ARG A 33 -0.46 14.07 1.50
N THR A 34 -0.15 12.83 1.16
CA THR A 34 0.38 11.84 2.10
C THR A 34 1.74 11.36 1.60
N GLY A 35 2.74 11.40 2.47
CA GLY A 35 4.06 10.82 2.20
C GLY A 35 4.14 9.40 2.74
N LEU A 36 4.69 8.48 1.95
CA LEU A 36 5.00 7.12 2.37
C LEU A 36 6.50 6.99 2.64
N THR A 37 6.87 6.76 3.90
CA THR A 37 8.27 6.66 4.35
C THR A 37 8.59 5.28 4.93
N GLY A 38 9.88 4.96 5.04
CA GLY A 38 10.38 3.68 5.57
C GLY A 38 11.67 3.24 4.86
N ASP A 39 12.33 2.22 5.39
CA ASP A 39 13.64 1.77 4.92
C ASP A 39 13.62 1.20 3.50
N ASN A 40 14.78 1.17 2.85
CA ASN A 40 14.93 0.53 1.55
C ASN A 40 14.55 -0.96 1.64
N GLY A 41 13.74 -1.43 0.69
CA GLY A 41 13.25 -2.81 0.68
C GLY A 41 11.96 -3.07 1.46
N CYS A 42 11.42 -2.11 2.25
CA CYS A 42 10.21 -2.35 3.05
C CYS A 42 8.88 -2.41 2.26
N GLY A 43 8.92 -2.46 0.93
CA GLY A 43 7.71 -2.64 0.10
C GLY A 43 7.00 -1.37 -0.36
N LYS A 44 7.53 -0.16 -0.13
CA LYS A 44 6.91 1.10 -0.56
C LYS A 44 6.54 1.15 -2.04
N SER A 45 7.51 0.87 -2.92
CA SER A 45 7.27 0.87 -4.37
C SER A 45 6.29 -0.22 -4.79
N THR A 46 6.26 -1.35 -4.07
CA THR A 46 5.29 -2.42 -4.28
C THR A 46 3.88 -1.95 -3.91
N LEU A 47 3.71 -1.32 -2.74
CA LEU A 47 2.44 -0.75 -2.31
C LEU A 47 1.90 0.28 -3.32
N LEU A 48 2.75 1.19 -3.80
CA LEU A 48 2.34 2.21 -4.77
C LEU A 48 1.95 1.59 -6.13
N LYS A 49 2.64 0.54 -6.58
CA LYS A 49 2.29 -0.18 -7.81
C LYS A 49 0.92 -0.87 -7.68
N LEU A 50 0.70 -1.59 -6.59
CA LEU A 50 -0.57 -2.27 -6.33
C LEU A 50 -1.73 -1.27 -6.22
N ALA A 51 -1.51 -0.14 -5.53
CA ALA A 51 -2.51 0.93 -5.43
C ALA A 51 -2.86 1.57 -6.79
N ALA A 52 -1.92 1.56 -7.74
CA ALA A 52 -2.13 2.02 -9.11
C ALA A 52 -2.74 0.95 -10.04
N GLY A 53 -2.98 -0.27 -9.54
CA GLY A 53 -3.57 -1.38 -10.31
C GLY A 53 -2.59 -2.15 -11.19
N ALA A 54 -1.29 -2.12 -10.87
CA ALA A 54 -0.25 -2.89 -11.55
C ALA A 54 -0.10 -4.33 -11.03
#